data_AF-Q23HC3-F1
#
_entry.id   AF-Q23HC3-F1
#
_cell.length_a   1.000
_cell.length_b   1.000
_cell.length_c   1.000
_cell.angle_alpha   90.00
_cell.angle_beta   90.00
_cell.angle_gamma   90.00
#
_symmetry.space_group_name_H-M   'P 1'
#
loop_
_entity.id
_entity.type
_entity.pdbx_description
1 polymer ?
#
loop_
_entity_poly.entity_id
_entity_poly.type
_entity_poly.pdbx_seq_one_letter_code
_entity_poly.pdbx_strand_id
1 'polypeptide(L)'
;MDKENIDFSDVEKFLLTHYIKCPTHKRSVIYLRLDDEEDPQVIKCQKCLDEKKYKCFIDMIELLQSDNHFIFQKWPIHDDDQIYEKLEQISLWPFAKYCQEINLLFDEIIEAIQSKRKSILKNLGLIEEITQKPLNFFKEICQKEKLIDIIKTQFGDQKKQNEMILNIIKQNQENYEKNKKLLVELINQANKNLFSLSKIQNIKEEVLSSINKLNTFDDLQVIVDQSNNITIENYDQCFKKIKITKIEEFNKYYDYQKIKIDFGEQQLTFQDIQTISQSLNKFKKINEFTLRISGIQIGNEEMYEIIKGLYKHKTLTKLKLKFKLNVFKSAGAQYIAKFIKQNKNLVKLHLNLNLDDIKQEGASSIADAIETCQNLNNLALYFQRNYYDAEGIENIARAIEKHQKLEILKIDYQSNYMEDEITQIISNALGKNKNLTELDLNFDSCSIEDEGAFYIGDALAKLLNLQILKLSLRNNEIGVKGAQKIIKDLENNRKIQDLHINLSDSEEICQLGNRNLVRNTFNEFKKKLKQQLQLLL
;
A
#
# COMPACT_ATOMS: atom_id res chain seq x y z
N MET A 1 -7.42 59.28 14.31
CA MET A 1 -6.30 58.77 15.11
C MET A 1 -6.59 57.32 15.40
N ASP A 2 -5.85 56.50 14.65
CA ASP A 2 -5.37 55.15 14.94
C ASP A 2 -6.40 54.04 15.17
N LYS A 3 -6.86 53.49 14.03
CA LYS A 3 -7.28 52.09 13.92
C LYS A 3 -6.01 51.23 13.95
N GLU A 4 -5.49 50.95 15.14
CA GLU A 4 -4.50 49.91 15.32
C GLU A 4 -5.14 48.53 15.11
N ASN A 5 -4.40 47.68 14.42
CA ASN A 5 -4.69 46.27 14.17
C ASN A 5 -5.12 45.54 15.44
N ILE A 6 -6.33 44.98 15.44
CA ILE A 6 -6.72 43.93 16.38
C ILE A 6 -6.95 42.67 15.54
N ASP A 7 -6.04 41.71 15.70
CA ASP A 7 -6.14 40.38 15.09
C ASP A 7 -7.16 39.55 15.88
N PHE A 8 -8.42 39.61 15.47
CA PHE A 8 -9.48 38.80 16.08
C PHE A 8 -9.38 37.36 15.61
N SER A 9 -9.29 36.41 16.54
CA SER A 9 -9.35 34.97 16.23
C SER A 9 -10.67 34.63 15.51
N ASP A 10 -10.68 33.59 14.67
CA ASP A 10 -11.88 33.21 13.90
C ASP A 10 -13.09 32.91 14.80
N VAL A 11 -12.85 32.50 16.06
CA VAL A 11 -13.87 32.30 17.10
C VAL A 11 -14.45 33.62 17.58
N GLU A 12 -13.62 34.62 17.85
CA GLU A 12 -14.11 35.96 18.23
C GLU A 12 -14.87 36.62 17.08
N LYS A 13 -14.40 36.47 15.84
CA LYS A 13 -15.14 36.90 14.65
C LYS A 13 -16.48 36.18 14.53
N PHE A 14 -16.52 34.87 14.79
CA PHE A 14 -17.75 34.07 14.80
C PHE A 14 -18.74 34.59 15.86
N LEU A 15 -18.28 34.80 17.11
CA LEU A 15 -19.12 35.31 18.19
C LEU A 15 -19.60 36.74 17.91
N LEU A 16 -18.74 37.62 17.39
CA LEU A 16 -19.10 38.98 17.00
C LEU A 16 -20.05 39.04 15.80
N THR A 17 -20.15 37.97 15.01
CA THR A 17 -21.07 37.87 13.87
C THR A 17 -22.43 37.30 14.29
N HIS A 18 -22.47 36.39 15.26
CA HIS A 18 -23.69 35.64 15.62
C HIS A 18 -24.28 36.03 16.99
N TYR A 19 -23.49 36.62 17.88
CA TYR A 19 -23.83 36.93 19.29
C TYR A 19 -23.51 38.39 19.66
N ILE A 20 -23.94 39.30 18.79
CA ILE A 20 -23.44 40.69 18.71
C ILE A 20 -23.89 41.58 19.87
N LYS A 21 -25.13 41.41 20.38
CA LYS A 21 -25.73 42.41 21.28
C LYS A 21 -26.50 41.77 22.43
N CYS A 22 -26.07 42.11 23.64
CA CYS A 22 -26.85 41.92 24.84
C CYS A 22 -28.16 42.72 24.72
N PRO A 23 -29.33 42.05 24.85
CA PRO A 23 -30.65 42.66 24.84
C PRO A 23 -30.80 43.85 25.79
N THR A 24 -30.08 43.82 26.91
CA THR A 24 -30.17 44.85 27.96
C THR A 24 -29.12 45.96 27.82
N HIS A 25 -27.90 45.63 27.36
CA HIS A 25 -26.74 46.52 27.51
C HIS A 25 -26.06 46.97 26.21
N LYS A 26 -26.52 46.52 25.04
CA LYS A 26 -25.89 46.80 23.73
C LYS A 26 -24.38 46.48 23.66
N ARG A 27 -23.88 45.60 24.54
CA ARG A 27 -22.49 45.07 24.57
C ARG A 27 -22.45 43.66 23.99
N SER A 28 -21.31 43.23 23.46
CA SER A 28 -21.10 41.87 22.95
C SER A 28 -21.33 40.83 24.04
N VAL A 29 -21.95 39.72 23.65
CA VAL A 29 -22.31 38.64 24.56
C VAL A 29 -21.21 37.58 24.49
N ILE A 30 -20.57 37.28 25.61
CA ILE A 30 -19.39 36.39 25.66
C ILE A 30 -19.47 35.34 26.77
N TYR A 31 -20.47 35.41 27.67
CA TYR A 31 -20.67 34.42 28.73
C TYR A 31 -22.00 33.68 28.58
N LEU A 32 -21.98 32.40 28.93
CA LEU A 32 -23.18 31.58 29.16
C LEU A 32 -23.41 31.48 30.66
N ARG A 33 -24.58 31.93 31.13
CA ARG A 33 -25.02 31.77 32.51
C ARG A 33 -25.75 30.44 32.67
N LEU A 34 -25.51 29.72 33.77
CA LEU A 34 -25.99 28.35 33.97
C LEU A 34 -26.79 28.12 35.28
N ASP A 35 -27.00 29.14 36.11
CA ASP A 35 -27.45 29.00 37.50
C ASP A 35 -28.89 29.48 37.79
N ASP A 36 -29.70 29.83 36.79
CA ASP A 36 -31.10 30.19 36.99
C ASP A 36 -31.91 29.91 35.70
N GLU A 37 -32.88 29.01 35.83
CA GLU A 37 -33.70 28.48 34.72
C GLU A 37 -34.87 29.39 34.35
N GLU A 38 -35.22 30.36 35.21
CA GLU A 38 -36.38 31.25 34.99
C GLU A 38 -36.03 32.49 34.16
N ASP A 39 -34.75 32.82 34.00
CA ASP A 39 -34.31 33.90 33.10
C ASP A 39 -34.24 33.37 31.66
N PRO A 40 -35.11 33.84 30.75
CA PRO A 40 -35.15 33.36 29.38
C PRO A 40 -33.89 33.74 28.58
N GLN A 41 -33.01 34.57 29.13
CA GLN A 41 -31.85 35.11 28.44
C GLN A 41 -30.52 34.60 29.02
N VAL A 42 -30.13 33.37 28.71
CA VAL A 42 -28.92 32.71 29.26
C VAL A 42 -27.59 33.30 28.78
N ILE A 43 -27.56 33.95 27.61
CA ILE A 43 -26.33 34.55 27.07
C ILE A 43 -26.17 35.96 27.63
N LYS A 44 -25.05 36.21 28.34
CA LYS A 44 -24.78 37.43 29.11
C LYS A 44 -23.51 38.15 28.62
N CYS A 45 -23.53 39.48 28.67
CA CYS A 45 -22.32 40.28 28.50
C CYS A 45 -21.63 40.47 29.86
N GLN A 46 -20.35 40.86 29.86
CA GLN A 46 -19.59 41.15 31.09
C GLN A 46 -20.37 42.05 32.06
N LYS A 47 -21.05 43.09 31.56
CA LYS A 47 -21.81 44.02 32.40
C LYS A 47 -22.98 43.35 33.14
N CYS A 48 -23.65 42.37 32.52
CA CYS A 48 -24.68 41.58 33.19
C CYS A 48 -24.10 40.73 34.33
N LEU A 49 -22.91 40.17 34.13
CA LEU A 49 -22.21 39.37 35.14
C LEU A 49 -21.82 40.23 36.34
N ASP A 50 -21.28 41.43 36.09
CA ASP A 50 -20.87 42.37 37.13
C ASP A 50 -22.08 42.88 37.96
N GLU A 51 -23.22 43.15 37.30
CA GLU A 51 -24.43 43.70 37.94
C GLU A 51 -25.21 42.65 38.76
N LYS A 52 -25.22 41.36 38.35
CA LYS A 52 -26.04 40.31 38.98
C LYS A 52 -25.27 39.22 39.74
N LYS A 53 -23.92 39.25 39.78
CA LYS A 53 -23.05 38.31 40.52
C LYS A 53 -23.45 36.83 40.37
N TYR A 54 -23.49 36.35 39.13
CA TYR A 54 -23.76 34.93 38.84
C TYR A 54 -22.67 34.02 39.43
N LYS A 55 -23.07 32.83 39.92
CA LYS A 55 -22.19 31.80 40.49
C LYS A 55 -21.67 30.83 39.43
N CYS A 56 -22.52 30.40 38.50
CA CYS A 56 -22.13 29.44 37.46
C CYS A 56 -22.19 30.08 36.08
N PHE A 57 -21.04 30.19 35.44
CA PHE A 57 -20.92 30.77 34.11
C PHE A 57 -19.73 30.20 33.36
N ILE A 58 -19.80 30.26 32.02
CA ILE A 58 -18.75 29.78 31.12
C ILE A 58 -18.42 30.88 30.13
N ASP A 59 -17.13 31.13 29.95
CA ASP A 59 -16.64 31.96 28.86
C ASP A 59 -16.78 31.19 27.54
N MET A 60 -17.53 31.75 26.60
CA MET A 60 -17.80 31.10 25.31
C MET A 60 -16.56 31.01 24.44
N ILE A 61 -15.58 31.90 24.62
CA ILE A 61 -14.33 31.84 23.88
C ILE A 61 -13.51 30.66 24.40
N GLU A 62 -13.34 30.55 25.72
CA GLU A 62 -12.66 29.39 26.33
C GLU A 62 -13.36 28.08 25.98
N LEU A 63 -14.70 28.05 26.03
CA LEU A 63 -15.48 26.88 25.62
C LEU A 63 -15.20 26.47 24.17
N LEU A 64 -15.22 27.41 23.23
CA LEU A 64 -15.04 27.12 21.81
C LEU A 64 -13.57 26.85 21.42
N GLN A 65 -12.62 27.27 22.25
CA GLN A 65 -11.19 27.04 22.04
C GLN A 65 -10.63 25.86 22.85
N SER A 66 -11.41 25.35 23.83
CA SER A 66 -11.02 24.25 24.69
C SER A 66 -10.84 22.93 23.93
N ASP A 67 -9.92 22.09 24.41
CA ASP A 67 -9.75 20.71 23.93
C ASP A 67 -10.42 19.70 24.87
N ASN A 68 -10.38 18.41 24.51
CA ASN A 68 -11.04 17.35 25.27
C ASN A 68 -10.46 17.12 26.69
N HIS A 69 -9.37 17.79 27.07
CA HIS A 69 -8.75 17.69 28.40
C HIS A 69 -9.04 18.93 29.26
N PHE A 70 -9.73 19.93 28.73
CA PHE A 70 -10.06 21.15 29.45
C PHE A 70 -11.23 20.93 30.44
N ILE A 71 -11.05 21.39 31.68
CA ILE A 71 -12.00 21.18 32.77
C ILE A 71 -12.82 22.46 33.01
N PHE A 72 -14.14 22.38 32.94
CA PHE A 72 -15.04 23.52 33.19
C PHE A 72 -15.28 23.77 34.69
N GLN A 73 -14.34 24.46 35.33
CA GLN A 73 -14.30 24.68 36.80
C GLN A 73 -15.52 25.43 37.40
N LYS A 74 -16.39 26.04 36.57
CA LYS A 74 -17.61 26.75 37.01
C LYS A 74 -18.90 26.17 36.42
N TRP A 75 -18.80 25.03 35.74
CA TRP A 75 -19.97 24.25 35.39
C TRP A 75 -20.61 23.73 36.68
N PRO A 76 -21.93 23.79 36.86
CA PRO A 76 -22.53 23.30 38.09
C PRO A 76 -22.31 21.78 38.25
N ILE A 77 -21.47 21.39 39.22
CA ILE A 77 -21.40 20.05 39.79
C ILE A 77 -21.96 20.19 41.21
N HIS A 78 -23.10 19.55 41.48
CA HIS A 78 -23.80 19.74 42.74
C HIS A 78 -22.99 19.15 43.92
N ASP A 79 -22.56 20.04 44.83
CA ASP A 79 -22.03 19.78 46.17
C ASP A 79 -20.72 18.96 46.34
N ASP A 80 -19.72 19.08 45.43
CA ASP A 80 -18.35 18.61 45.75
C ASP A 80 -17.23 19.27 44.89
N ASP A 81 -16.59 20.31 45.42
CA ASP A 81 -15.47 20.99 44.77
C ASP A 81 -14.21 20.10 44.63
N GLN A 82 -14.09 18.98 45.38
CA GLN A 82 -12.92 18.08 45.33
C GLN A 82 -12.87 17.22 44.06
N ILE A 83 -13.96 17.15 43.31
CA ILE A 83 -14.03 16.39 42.05
C ILE A 83 -13.10 17.01 41.00
N TYR A 84 -13.02 18.34 40.95
CA TYR A 84 -12.16 19.04 40.00
C TYR A 84 -10.67 18.75 40.23
N GLU A 85 -10.22 18.70 41.49
CA GLU A 85 -8.83 18.36 41.83
C GLU A 85 -8.47 16.92 41.42
N LYS A 86 -9.41 15.97 41.58
CA LYS A 86 -9.19 14.57 41.18
C LYS A 86 -9.16 14.38 39.67
N LEU A 87 -10.02 15.09 38.93
CA LEU A 87 -10.03 15.06 37.46
C LEU A 87 -8.74 15.66 36.87
N GLU A 88 -8.23 16.72 37.48
CA GLU A 88 -6.97 17.34 37.07
C GLU A 88 -5.79 16.36 37.22
N GLN A 89 -5.73 15.57 38.30
CA GLN A 89 -4.70 14.54 38.48
C GLN A 89 -4.72 13.45 37.40
N ILE A 90 -5.90 13.06 36.90
CA ILE A 90 -6.03 12.05 35.82
C ILE A 90 -5.55 12.63 34.49
N SER A 91 -5.86 13.91 34.22
CA SER A 91 -5.45 14.60 32.99
C SER A 91 -3.92 14.72 32.83
N LEU A 92 -3.18 14.64 33.94
CA LEU A 92 -1.71 14.75 33.98
C LEU A 92 -0.97 13.44 33.66
N TRP A 93 -1.69 12.31 33.47
CA TRP A 93 -1.03 11.02 33.25
C TRP A 93 -0.38 10.97 31.85
N PRO A 94 0.94 10.67 31.71
CA PRO A 94 1.66 10.84 30.45
C PRO A 94 1.48 9.62 29.54
N PHE A 95 0.23 9.28 29.23
CA PHE A 95 -0.16 8.12 28.44
C PHE A 95 0.60 8.05 27.11
N ALA A 96 0.74 9.18 26.42
CA ALA A 96 1.47 9.29 25.17
C ALA A 96 2.96 8.88 25.29
N LYS A 97 3.60 9.19 26.43
CA LYS A 97 5.00 8.83 26.69
C LYS A 97 5.17 7.33 26.85
N TYR A 98 4.31 6.68 27.62
CA TYR A 98 4.35 5.23 27.79
C TYR A 98 4.06 4.48 26.48
N CYS A 99 3.12 4.98 25.66
CA CYS A 99 2.89 4.43 24.33
C CYS A 99 4.14 4.52 23.44
N GLN A 100 4.86 5.65 23.47
CA GLN A 100 6.10 5.82 22.70
C GLN A 100 7.20 4.85 23.16
N GLU A 101 7.40 4.70 24.48
CA GLU A 101 8.39 3.78 25.04
C GLU A 101 8.09 2.32 24.69
N ILE A 102 6.82 1.90 24.77
CA ILE A 102 6.39 0.55 24.38
C ILE A 102 6.62 0.34 22.87
N ASN A 103 6.25 1.30 22.02
CA ASN A 103 6.44 1.19 20.58
C ASN A 103 7.93 1.05 20.21
N LEU A 104 8.80 1.85 20.82
CA LEU A 104 10.26 1.78 20.60
C LEU A 104 10.80 0.38 20.94
N LEU A 105 10.40 -0.18 22.08
CA LEU A 105 10.83 -1.51 22.50
C LEU A 105 10.43 -2.60 21.48
N PHE A 106 9.19 -2.55 20.97
CA PHE A 106 8.72 -3.51 19.96
C PHE A 106 9.38 -3.31 18.60
N ASP A 107 9.65 -2.06 18.21
CA ASP A 107 10.37 -1.75 16.96
C ASP A 107 11.79 -2.34 16.98
N GLU A 108 12.53 -2.20 18.09
CA GLU A 108 13.86 -2.81 18.26
C GLU A 108 13.84 -4.35 18.11
N ILE A 109 12.83 -5.00 18.71
CA ILE A 109 12.64 -6.46 18.59
C ILE A 109 12.38 -6.86 17.13
N ILE A 110 11.53 -6.10 16.42
CA ILE A 110 11.21 -6.34 15.01
C ILE A 110 12.47 -6.20 14.15
N GLU A 111 13.26 -5.15 14.36
CA GLU A 111 14.51 -4.93 13.62
C GLU A 111 15.51 -6.07 13.82
N ALA A 112 15.68 -6.55 15.06
CA ALA A 112 16.55 -7.68 15.37
C ALA A 112 16.10 -8.97 14.62
N ILE A 113 14.79 -9.25 14.61
CA ILE A 113 14.21 -10.40 13.89
C ILE A 113 14.45 -10.28 12.38
N GLN A 114 14.23 -9.09 11.81
CA GLN A 114 14.44 -8.84 10.38
C GLN A 114 15.91 -9.01 9.97
N SER A 115 16.83 -8.49 10.79
CA SER A 115 18.27 -8.64 10.57
C SER A 115 18.68 -10.12 10.54
N LYS A 116 18.20 -10.91 11.51
CA LYS A 116 18.52 -12.35 11.57
C LYS A 116 17.93 -13.12 10.40
N ARG A 117 16.70 -12.80 9.97
CA ARG A 117 16.07 -13.38 8.76
C ARG A 117 16.95 -13.17 7.54
N LYS A 118 17.44 -11.94 7.32
CA LYS A 118 18.31 -11.61 6.18
C LYS A 118 19.60 -12.43 6.19
N SER A 119 20.20 -12.62 7.36
CA SER A 119 21.41 -13.47 7.52
C SER A 119 21.13 -14.94 7.20
N ILE A 120 20.00 -15.50 7.65
CA ILE A 120 19.64 -16.90 7.38
C ILE A 120 19.42 -17.12 5.88
N LEU A 121 18.67 -16.23 5.22
CA LEU A 121 18.41 -16.31 3.79
C LEU A 121 19.69 -16.21 2.95
N LYS A 122 20.63 -15.35 3.34
CA LYS A 122 21.94 -15.26 2.69
C LYS A 122 22.71 -16.59 2.77
N ASN A 123 22.69 -17.25 3.93
CA ASN A 123 23.38 -18.52 4.12
C ASN A 123 22.70 -19.67 3.37
N LEU A 124 21.38 -19.64 3.18
CA LEU A 124 20.67 -20.63 2.38
C LEU A 124 21.08 -20.59 0.90
N GLY A 125 21.35 -19.40 0.34
CA GLY A 125 21.87 -19.29 -1.03
C GLY A 125 23.24 -19.98 -1.21
N LEU A 126 24.10 -19.93 -0.19
CA LEU A 126 25.39 -20.66 -0.21
C LEU A 126 25.18 -22.17 -0.15
N ILE A 127 24.18 -22.65 0.59
CA ILE A 127 23.83 -24.08 0.65
C ILE A 127 23.31 -24.53 -0.72
N GLU A 128 22.46 -23.74 -1.37
CA GLU A 128 21.96 -24.02 -2.71
C GLU A 128 23.11 -24.21 -3.71
N GLU A 129 24.09 -23.30 -3.74
CA GLU A 129 25.28 -23.42 -4.58
C GLU A 129 26.07 -24.72 -4.30
N ILE A 130 26.26 -25.08 -3.03
CA ILE A 130 26.95 -26.33 -2.65
C ILE A 130 26.16 -27.55 -3.12
N THR A 131 24.82 -27.53 -2.99
CA THR A 131 23.96 -28.65 -3.40
C THR A 131 23.84 -28.80 -4.91
N GLN A 132 23.97 -27.71 -5.67
CA GLN A 132 23.84 -27.73 -7.13
C GLN A 132 25.14 -28.16 -7.86
N LYS A 133 26.30 -27.93 -7.24
CA LYS A 133 27.62 -28.34 -7.77
C LYS A 133 27.71 -29.79 -8.26
N PRO A 134 27.32 -30.82 -7.47
CA PRO A 134 27.37 -32.21 -7.94
C PRO A 134 26.45 -32.47 -9.14
N LEU A 135 25.27 -31.83 -9.20
CA LEU A 135 24.34 -31.98 -10.31
C LEU A 135 24.88 -31.38 -11.61
N ASN A 136 25.52 -30.22 -11.54
CA ASN A 136 26.14 -29.58 -12.70
C ASN A 136 27.36 -30.38 -13.18
N PHE A 137 28.19 -30.83 -12.25
CA PHE A 137 29.34 -31.68 -12.56
C PHE A 137 28.92 -33.00 -13.22
N PHE A 138 27.83 -33.63 -12.78
CA PHE A 138 27.29 -34.83 -13.42
C PHE A 138 26.80 -34.57 -14.85
N LYS A 139 26.16 -33.42 -15.11
CA LYS A 139 25.72 -33.04 -16.47
C LYS A 139 26.91 -32.92 -17.44
N GLU A 140 28.04 -32.39 -16.97
CA GLU A 140 29.28 -32.29 -17.76
C GLU A 140 29.84 -33.69 -18.09
N ILE A 141 29.85 -34.61 -17.12
CA ILE A 141 30.30 -36.00 -17.33
C ILE A 141 29.46 -36.71 -18.39
N CYS A 142 28.14 -36.49 -18.40
CA CYS A 142 27.21 -37.16 -19.32
C CYS A 142 27.18 -36.56 -20.74
N GLN A 143 27.84 -35.43 -20.99
CA GLN A 143 27.89 -34.76 -22.31
C GLN A 143 26.51 -34.57 -22.97
N LYS A 144 25.46 -34.36 -22.16
CA LYS A 144 24.05 -34.36 -22.59
C LYS A 144 23.78 -33.41 -23.75
N GLU A 145 24.31 -32.20 -23.71
CA GLU A 145 24.06 -31.17 -24.73
C GLU A 145 24.67 -31.53 -26.09
N LYS A 146 25.85 -32.17 -26.12
CA LYS A 146 26.46 -32.64 -27.37
C LYS A 146 25.64 -33.76 -28.01
N LEU A 147 25.05 -34.64 -27.18
CA LEU A 147 24.16 -35.69 -27.68
C LEU A 147 22.90 -35.09 -28.31
N ILE A 148 22.32 -34.06 -27.69
CA ILE A 148 21.16 -33.34 -28.23
C ILE A 148 21.52 -32.69 -29.58
N ASP A 149 22.69 -32.05 -29.67
CA ASP A 149 23.15 -31.40 -30.91
C ASP A 149 23.36 -32.40 -32.06
N ILE A 150 23.96 -33.57 -31.79
CA ILE A 150 24.13 -34.65 -32.78
C ILE A 150 22.76 -35.15 -33.27
N ILE A 151 21.79 -35.31 -32.36
CA ILE A 151 20.42 -35.72 -32.72
C ILE A 151 19.76 -34.67 -33.63
N LYS A 152 19.91 -33.39 -33.30
CA LYS A 152 19.27 -32.29 -34.03
C LYS A 152 19.92 -31.98 -35.37
N THR A 153 21.22 -32.21 -35.53
CA THR A 153 21.96 -31.74 -36.71
C THR A 153 22.36 -32.84 -37.70
N GLN A 154 22.44 -34.11 -37.26
CA GLN A 154 22.92 -35.23 -38.12
C GLN A 154 21.82 -36.24 -38.49
N PHE A 155 20.52 -35.89 -38.36
CA PHE A 155 19.37 -36.79 -38.54
C PHE A 155 19.17 -37.39 -39.95
N GLY A 156 19.98 -37.00 -40.95
CA GLY A 156 19.94 -37.53 -42.32
C GLY A 156 21.10 -38.45 -42.70
N ASP A 157 22.15 -38.56 -41.87
CA ASP A 157 23.30 -39.46 -42.10
C ASP A 157 23.45 -40.40 -40.90
N GLN A 158 22.71 -41.50 -40.96
CA GLN A 158 22.57 -42.43 -39.84
C GLN A 158 23.90 -43.10 -39.46
N LYS A 159 24.79 -43.32 -40.44
CA LYS A 159 26.09 -43.95 -40.18
C LYS A 159 26.99 -43.01 -39.39
N LYS A 160 27.12 -41.76 -39.84
CA LYS A 160 27.91 -40.73 -39.15
C LYS A 160 27.33 -40.40 -37.78
N GLN A 161 26.00 -40.29 -37.68
CA GLN A 161 25.31 -40.06 -36.41
C GLN A 161 25.60 -41.20 -35.41
N ASN A 162 25.52 -42.45 -35.83
CA ASN A 162 25.83 -43.62 -34.98
C ASN A 162 27.30 -43.63 -34.53
N GLU A 163 28.25 -43.33 -35.42
CA GLU A 163 29.67 -43.23 -35.07
C GLU A 163 29.93 -42.13 -34.01
N MET A 164 29.31 -40.95 -34.17
CA MET A 164 29.44 -39.84 -33.22
C MET A 164 28.81 -40.19 -31.86
N ILE A 165 27.65 -40.85 -31.85
CA ILE A 165 26.99 -41.30 -30.60
C ILE A 165 27.84 -42.36 -29.90
N LEU A 166 28.38 -43.35 -30.62
CA LEU A 166 29.25 -44.38 -30.04
C LEU A 166 30.51 -43.80 -29.41
N ASN A 167 31.10 -42.76 -30.03
CA ASN A 167 32.22 -42.03 -29.46
C ASN A 167 31.83 -41.30 -28.17
N ILE A 168 30.66 -40.67 -28.10
CA ILE A 168 30.15 -40.05 -26.86
C ILE A 168 29.93 -41.10 -25.77
N ILE A 169 29.36 -42.27 -26.10
CA ILE A 169 29.16 -43.36 -25.14
C ILE A 169 30.51 -43.81 -24.55
N LYS A 170 31.51 -44.04 -25.38
CA LYS A 170 32.86 -44.44 -24.94
C LYS A 170 33.51 -43.37 -24.07
N GLN A 171 33.46 -42.11 -24.49
CA GLN A 171 34.00 -40.99 -23.71
C GLN A 171 33.28 -40.82 -22.37
N ASN A 172 31.96 -40.99 -22.33
CA ASN A 172 31.20 -40.90 -21.08
C ASN A 172 31.55 -42.01 -20.10
N GLN A 173 31.76 -43.25 -20.59
CA GLN A 173 32.24 -44.35 -19.75
C GLN A 173 33.61 -44.05 -19.14
N GLU A 174 34.55 -43.56 -19.96
CA GLU A 174 35.90 -43.19 -19.48
C GLU A 174 35.87 -41.99 -18.52
N ASN A 175 35.08 -40.96 -18.82
CA ASN A 175 34.92 -39.77 -17.97
C ASN A 175 34.27 -40.14 -16.64
N TYR A 176 33.26 -41.01 -16.66
CA TYR A 176 32.60 -41.46 -15.46
C TYR A 176 33.56 -42.24 -14.56
N GLU A 177 34.29 -43.23 -15.10
CA GLU A 177 35.25 -44.00 -14.30
C GLU A 177 36.38 -43.12 -13.72
N LYS A 178 36.85 -42.11 -14.45
CA LYS A 178 37.83 -41.13 -13.95
C LYS A 178 37.29 -40.23 -12.85
N ASN A 179 36.03 -39.77 -12.98
CA ASN A 179 35.47 -38.71 -12.12
C ASN A 179 34.55 -39.23 -10.99
N LYS A 180 34.24 -40.53 -10.96
CA LYS A 180 33.30 -41.15 -10.02
C LYS A 180 33.60 -40.82 -8.55
N LYS A 181 34.87 -40.88 -8.14
CA LYS A 181 35.28 -40.59 -6.75
C LYS A 181 34.97 -39.14 -6.35
N LEU A 182 35.34 -38.19 -7.21
CA LEU A 182 35.09 -36.77 -6.99
C LEU A 182 33.59 -36.45 -6.97
N LEU A 183 32.81 -37.06 -7.85
CA LEU A 183 31.35 -36.88 -7.85
C LEU A 183 30.72 -37.37 -6.53
N VAL A 184 31.16 -38.53 -6.02
CA VAL A 184 30.70 -39.05 -4.72
C VAL A 184 31.08 -38.11 -3.57
N GLU A 185 32.29 -37.54 -3.59
CA GLU A 185 32.72 -36.55 -2.59
C GLU A 185 31.86 -35.29 -2.62
N LEU A 186 31.56 -34.74 -3.80
CA LEU A 186 30.68 -33.57 -3.95
C LEU A 186 29.25 -33.86 -3.46
N ILE A 187 28.71 -35.05 -3.75
CA ILE A 187 27.40 -35.49 -3.24
C ILE A 187 27.40 -35.57 -1.70
N ASN A 188 28.46 -36.15 -1.11
CA ASN A 188 28.57 -36.26 0.34
C ASN A 188 28.72 -34.88 1.02
N GLN A 189 29.41 -33.93 0.39
CA GLN A 189 29.51 -32.55 0.88
C GLN A 189 28.16 -31.82 0.82
N ALA A 190 27.40 -32.01 -0.25
CA ALA A 190 26.04 -31.46 -0.37
C ALA A 190 25.11 -32.00 0.71
N ASN A 191 25.13 -33.32 0.95
CA ASN A 191 24.26 -33.97 1.94
C ASN A 191 24.58 -33.57 3.39
N LYS A 192 25.81 -33.15 3.70
CA LYS A 192 26.18 -32.68 5.05
C LYS A 192 25.62 -31.30 5.40
N ASN A 193 25.17 -30.51 4.43
CA ASN A 193 24.73 -29.12 4.61
C ASN A 193 23.20 -28.95 4.51
N LEU A 194 22.42 -30.02 4.72
CA LEU A 194 20.97 -29.98 4.72
C LEU A 194 20.43 -29.09 5.84
N PHE A 195 19.77 -27.99 5.47
CA PHE A 195 19.13 -27.08 6.40
C PHE A 195 17.81 -27.67 6.92
N SER A 196 17.56 -27.58 8.24
CA SER A 196 16.32 -28.04 8.88
C SER A 196 15.51 -26.87 9.46
N LEU A 197 14.21 -26.85 9.14
CA LEU A 197 13.25 -25.85 9.60
C LEU A 197 12.79 -26.04 11.05
N SER A 198 12.98 -27.21 11.64
CA SER A 198 12.42 -27.55 12.96
C SER A 198 12.95 -26.66 14.09
N LYS A 199 14.23 -26.29 14.05
CA LYS A 199 14.82 -25.38 15.06
C LYS A 199 14.21 -23.98 15.02
N ILE A 200 13.83 -23.49 13.83
CA ILE A 200 13.17 -22.18 13.67
C ILE A 200 11.74 -22.22 14.21
N GLN A 201 11.06 -23.35 14.03
CA GLN A 201 9.70 -23.55 14.54
C GLN A 201 9.65 -23.51 16.06
N ASN A 202 10.61 -24.14 16.75
CA ASN A 202 10.66 -24.10 18.22
C ASN A 202 10.88 -22.67 18.76
N ILE A 203 11.79 -21.91 18.14
CA ILE A 203 12.04 -20.51 18.53
C ILE A 203 10.79 -19.64 18.35
N LYS A 204 10.00 -19.89 17.29
CA LYS A 204 8.73 -19.19 17.07
C LYS A 204 7.78 -19.41 18.26
N GLU A 205 7.66 -20.63 18.75
CA GLU A 205 6.76 -20.96 19.85
C GLU A 205 7.20 -20.30 21.18
N GLU A 206 8.50 -20.25 21.45
CA GLU A 206 9.06 -19.57 22.63
C GLU A 206 8.79 -18.06 22.62
N VAL A 207 8.93 -17.41 21.46
CA VAL A 207 8.63 -15.98 21.29
C VAL A 207 7.15 -15.70 21.51
N LEU A 208 6.27 -16.51 20.92
CA LEU A 208 4.81 -16.36 21.10
C LEU A 208 4.39 -16.55 22.57
N SER A 209 4.99 -17.51 23.26
CA SER A 209 4.76 -17.72 24.70
C SER A 209 5.17 -16.49 25.52
N SER A 210 6.31 -15.89 25.22
CA SER A 210 6.78 -14.68 25.90
C SER A 210 5.87 -13.47 25.65
N ILE A 211 5.36 -13.31 24.43
CA ILE A 211 4.39 -12.23 24.10
C ILE A 211 3.10 -12.39 24.90
N ASN A 212 2.57 -13.61 25.01
CA ASN A 212 1.32 -13.87 25.74
C ASN A 212 1.43 -13.55 27.24
N LYS A 213 2.63 -13.59 27.82
CA LYS A 213 2.86 -13.22 29.23
C LYS A 213 2.75 -11.71 29.51
N LEU A 214 2.69 -10.86 28.48
CA LEU A 214 2.57 -9.40 28.61
C LEU A 214 1.13 -8.90 28.76
N ASN A 215 0.13 -9.79 28.73
CA ASN A 215 -1.28 -9.46 28.95
C ASN A 215 -1.52 -9.05 30.41
N THR A 216 -1.23 -7.79 30.73
CA THR A 216 -1.27 -7.21 32.08
C THR A 216 -2.58 -6.49 32.40
N PHE A 217 -3.54 -6.51 31.47
CA PHE A 217 -4.76 -5.69 31.51
C PHE A 217 -6.06 -6.50 31.50
N ASP A 218 -5.99 -7.83 31.69
CA ASP A 218 -7.17 -8.71 31.66
C ASP A 218 -8.20 -8.34 32.75
N ASP A 219 -7.78 -7.67 33.84
CA ASP A 219 -8.65 -7.19 34.92
C ASP A 219 -9.42 -5.88 34.61
N LEU A 220 -9.04 -5.12 33.56
CA LEU A 220 -9.74 -3.88 33.19
C LEU A 220 -11.14 -4.12 32.60
N GLN A 221 -11.39 -5.32 32.07
CA GLN A 221 -12.68 -5.69 31.49
C GLN A 221 -13.81 -5.60 32.54
N VAL A 222 -13.52 -5.95 33.80
CA VAL A 222 -14.49 -5.96 34.91
C VAL A 222 -14.91 -4.54 35.35
N ILE A 223 -13.99 -3.57 35.30
CA ILE A 223 -14.27 -2.17 35.65
C ILE A 223 -15.12 -1.50 34.56
N VAL A 224 -14.81 -1.78 33.29
CA VAL A 224 -15.57 -1.28 32.14
C VAL A 224 -17.01 -1.80 32.18
N ASP A 225 -17.21 -3.07 32.52
CA ASP A 225 -18.54 -3.69 32.58
C ASP A 225 -19.43 -3.13 33.71
N GLN A 226 -18.86 -2.64 34.82
CA GLN A 226 -19.61 -1.99 35.90
C GLN A 226 -20.01 -0.54 35.58
N SER A 227 -19.27 0.15 34.72
CA SER A 227 -19.57 1.53 34.28
C SER A 227 -20.62 1.62 33.17
N ASN A 228 -21.00 0.48 32.55
CA ASN A 228 -21.85 0.41 31.36
C ASN A 228 -23.36 0.63 31.59
N ASN A 229 -23.81 0.99 32.80
CA ASN A 229 -25.22 1.32 33.07
C ASN A 229 -25.55 2.82 32.89
N ILE A 230 -24.58 3.68 32.57
CA ILE A 230 -24.82 5.08 32.23
C ILE A 230 -24.41 5.28 30.77
N THR A 231 -25.41 5.51 29.91
CA THR A 231 -25.31 5.59 28.46
C THR A 231 -24.32 6.65 27.98
N ILE A 232 -23.16 6.21 27.49
CA ILE A 232 -22.24 7.00 26.65
C ILE A 232 -22.57 6.70 25.18
N GLU A 233 -23.64 7.29 24.69
CA GLU A 233 -23.81 7.57 23.26
C GLU A 233 -23.43 9.04 23.05
N ASN A 234 -22.21 9.33 22.56
CA ASN A 234 -22.06 10.15 21.34
C ASN A 234 -20.67 10.71 20.98
N TYR A 235 -19.60 10.62 21.78
CA TYR A 235 -18.44 11.48 21.45
C TYR A 235 -17.09 10.87 21.07
N ASP A 236 -16.87 9.55 21.03
CA ASP A 236 -15.50 9.07 20.71
C ASP A 236 -15.32 7.75 19.93
N GLN A 237 -16.27 7.38 19.06
CA GLN A 237 -16.12 6.17 18.23
C GLN A 237 -15.72 6.40 16.75
N CYS A 238 -15.64 7.63 16.25
CA CYS A 238 -15.59 7.86 14.79
C CYS A 238 -14.23 7.71 14.07
N PHE A 239 -13.12 7.37 14.73
CA PHE A 239 -11.82 7.26 14.04
C PHE A 239 -11.02 5.97 14.26
N LYS A 240 -11.60 4.97 14.92
CA LYS A 240 -10.90 3.70 15.12
C LYS A 240 -10.85 2.93 13.80
N LYS A 241 -9.67 2.42 13.46
CA LYS A 241 -9.45 1.51 12.32
C LYS A 241 -9.62 0.09 12.83
N ILE A 242 -10.44 -0.70 12.16
CA ILE A 242 -10.58 -2.13 12.47
C ILE A 242 -9.91 -2.99 11.40
N LYS A 243 -9.33 -4.10 11.84
CA LYS A 243 -8.89 -5.19 10.98
C LYS A 243 -9.72 -6.42 11.31
N ILE A 244 -10.56 -6.85 10.38
CA ILE A 244 -11.34 -8.09 10.46
C ILE A 244 -10.56 -9.18 9.73
N THR A 245 -10.29 -10.28 10.42
CA THR A 245 -9.56 -11.44 9.85
C THR A 245 -10.33 -12.76 9.94
N LYS A 246 -11.44 -12.76 10.68
CA LYS A 246 -12.36 -13.90 10.83
C LYS A 246 -13.80 -13.43 10.61
N ILE A 247 -14.65 -14.30 10.08
CA ILE A 247 -16.04 -13.94 9.73
C ILE A 247 -16.88 -13.65 11.00
N GLU A 248 -16.62 -14.35 12.10
CA GLU A 248 -17.34 -14.19 13.37
C GLU A 248 -17.20 -12.77 13.97
N GLU A 249 -16.17 -12.03 13.57
CA GLU A 249 -15.86 -10.69 14.06
C GLU A 249 -16.76 -9.60 13.47
N PHE A 250 -17.46 -9.85 12.36
CA PHE A 250 -18.29 -8.85 11.68
C PHE A 250 -19.37 -8.26 12.59
N ASN A 251 -19.92 -9.06 13.51
CA ASN A 251 -21.00 -8.65 14.40
C ASN A 251 -20.61 -7.57 15.42
N LYS A 252 -19.31 -7.28 15.58
CA LYS A 252 -18.80 -6.43 16.66
C LYS A 252 -18.55 -4.98 16.25
N TYR A 253 -18.58 -4.65 14.96
CA TYR A 253 -17.94 -3.42 14.45
C TYR A 253 -18.79 -2.56 13.50
N TYR A 254 -20.12 -2.61 13.59
CA TYR A 254 -21.02 -1.99 12.61
C TYR A 254 -20.95 -0.45 12.52
N ASP A 255 -20.43 0.22 13.54
CA ASP A 255 -20.35 1.69 13.62
C ASP A 255 -19.04 2.30 13.08
N TYR A 256 -18.11 1.47 12.63
CA TYR A 256 -16.78 1.91 12.21
C TYR A 256 -16.76 2.46 10.79
N GLN A 257 -16.05 3.58 10.57
CA GLN A 257 -15.95 4.23 9.26
C GLN A 257 -14.70 3.86 8.46
N LYS A 258 -13.67 3.30 9.13
CA LYS A 258 -12.41 2.85 8.52
C LYS A 258 -12.26 1.35 8.69
N ILE A 259 -12.58 0.61 7.64
CA ILE A 259 -12.72 -0.84 7.70
C ILE A 259 -11.66 -1.50 6.82
N LYS A 260 -10.85 -2.36 7.43
CA LYS A 260 -9.96 -3.28 6.72
C LYS A 260 -10.42 -4.71 6.97
N ILE A 261 -10.71 -5.43 5.89
CA ILE A 261 -11.02 -6.86 5.90
C ILE A 261 -9.91 -7.57 5.14
N ASP A 262 -9.28 -8.55 5.78
CA ASP A 262 -8.10 -9.22 5.28
C ASP A 262 -8.21 -10.72 5.52
N PHE A 263 -8.80 -11.42 4.55
CA PHE A 263 -8.91 -12.88 4.56
C PHE A 263 -7.68 -13.57 3.98
N GLY A 264 -6.70 -12.82 3.47
CA GLY A 264 -5.46 -13.40 2.94
C GLY A 264 -5.71 -14.50 1.92
N GLU A 265 -5.13 -15.68 2.16
CA GLU A 265 -5.26 -16.92 1.37
C GLU A 265 -6.14 -17.98 2.08
N GLN A 266 -7.07 -17.53 2.95
CA GLN A 266 -8.03 -18.44 3.58
C GLN A 266 -8.99 -19.00 2.52
N GLN A 267 -9.34 -20.28 2.60
CA GLN A 267 -10.40 -20.84 1.77
C GLN A 267 -11.77 -20.33 2.26
N LEU A 268 -12.44 -19.52 1.43
CA LEU A 268 -13.80 -19.02 1.69
C LEU A 268 -14.78 -19.80 0.82
N THR A 269 -15.82 -20.33 1.43
CA THR A 269 -16.94 -20.95 0.72
C THR A 269 -17.88 -19.87 0.16
N PHE A 270 -18.76 -20.24 -0.78
CA PHE A 270 -19.80 -19.32 -1.25
C PHE A 270 -20.70 -18.80 -0.12
N GLN A 271 -20.97 -19.64 0.90
CA GLN A 271 -21.74 -19.24 2.08
C GLN A 271 -21.00 -18.19 2.92
N ASP A 272 -19.68 -18.31 3.02
CA ASP A 272 -18.83 -17.29 3.66
C ASP A 272 -18.91 -15.97 2.90
N ILE A 273 -18.87 -16.01 1.57
CA ILE A 273 -19.02 -14.83 0.70
C ILE A 273 -20.39 -14.16 0.91
N GLN A 274 -21.48 -14.94 0.96
CA GLN A 274 -22.80 -14.40 1.26
C GLN A 274 -22.86 -13.76 2.65
N THR A 275 -22.22 -14.38 3.64
CA THR A 275 -22.15 -13.86 5.01
C THR A 275 -21.36 -12.55 5.06
N ILE A 276 -20.23 -12.47 4.34
CA ILE A 276 -19.45 -11.25 4.15
C ILE A 276 -20.32 -10.15 3.51
N SER A 277 -21.03 -10.47 2.42
CA SER A 277 -21.90 -9.52 1.73
C SER A 277 -23.01 -8.96 2.62
N GLN A 278 -23.72 -9.84 3.35
CA GLN A 278 -24.75 -9.45 4.30
C GLN A 278 -24.18 -8.58 5.43
N SER A 279 -22.98 -8.90 5.91
CA SER A 279 -22.31 -8.14 6.95
C SER A 279 -21.84 -6.77 6.46
N LEU A 280 -21.31 -6.69 5.23
CA LEU A 280 -20.95 -5.42 4.58
C LEU A 280 -22.16 -4.49 4.45
N ASN A 281 -23.33 -5.07 4.21
CA ASN A 281 -24.62 -4.38 4.18
C ASN A 281 -25.13 -3.91 5.55
N LYS A 282 -24.46 -4.23 6.67
CA LYS A 282 -24.84 -3.73 8.00
C LYS A 282 -24.03 -2.52 8.46
N PHE A 283 -22.78 -2.35 8.00
CA PHE A 283 -21.96 -1.18 8.39
C PHE A 283 -22.66 0.13 8.02
N LYS A 284 -22.76 1.10 8.93
CA LYS A 284 -23.57 2.31 8.69
C LYS A 284 -23.00 3.18 7.56
N LYS A 285 -21.80 3.73 7.76
CA LYS A 285 -21.13 4.62 6.82
C LYS A 285 -19.63 4.34 6.78
N ILE A 286 -19.15 3.82 5.66
CA ILE A 286 -17.72 3.58 5.45
C ILE A 286 -17.14 4.75 4.65
N ASN A 287 -16.03 5.31 5.12
CA ASN A 287 -15.25 6.34 4.42
C ASN A 287 -13.98 5.74 3.80
N GLU A 288 -13.36 4.80 4.50
CA GLU A 288 -12.16 4.09 4.03
C GLU A 288 -12.41 2.59 4.07
N PHE A 289 -12.30 1.94 2.92
CA PHE A 289 -12.53 0.51 2.79
C PHE A 289 -11.33 -0.19 2.19
N THR A 290 -10.87 -1.25 2.86
CA THR A 290 -9.88 -2.18 2.31
C THR A 290 -10.45 -3.60 2.38
N LEU A 291 -10.46 -4.29 1.24
CA LEU A 291 -10.77 -5.71 1.14
C LEU A 291 -9.62 -6.44 0.48
N ARG A 292 -9.09 -7.46 1.15
CA ARG A 292 -8.10 -8.38 0.59
C ARG A 292 -8.62 -9.80 0.65
N ILE A 293 -8.73 -10.41 -0.53
CA ILE A 293 -9.07 -11.82 -0.71
C ILE A 293 -8.16 -12.38 -1.80
N SER A 294 -7.49 -13.51 -1.57
CA SER A 294 -6.53 -14.08 -2.52
C SER A 294 -6.63 -15.60 -2.54
N GLY A 295 -6.46 -16.22 -3.72
CA GLY A 295 -6.22 -17.67 -3.82
C GLY A 295 -7.40 -18.60 -3.55
N ILE A 296 -8.62 -18.24 -3.97
CA ILE A 296 -9.86 -19.01 -3.63
C ILE A 296 -10.68 -19.42 -4.86
N GLN A 297 -10.20 -19.20 -6.09
CA GLN A 297 -11.05 -19.39 -7.28
C GLN A 297 -12.37 -18.60 -7.22
N ILE A 298 -12.39 -17.39 -6.64
CA ILE A 298 -13.58 -16.52 -6.67
C ILE A 298 -13.99 -16.32 -8.12
N GLY A 299 -15.18 -16.79 -8.47
CA GLY A 299 -15.80 -16.64 -9.76
C GLY A 299 -16.56 -15.31 -9.87
N ASN A 300 -17.22 -15.14 -11.00
CA ASN A 300 -18.05 -13.97 -11.28
C ASN A 300 -19.24 -13.85 -10.32
N GLU A 301 -19.85 -14.96 -9.90
CA GLU A 301 -20.99 -14.97 -8.97
C GLU A 301 -20.59 -14.57 -7.55
N GLU A 302 -19.49 -15.12 -7.04
CA GLU A 302 -18.91 -14.74 -5.76
C GLU A 302 -18.55 -13.24 -5.77
N MET A 303 -17.89 -12.78 -6.84
CA MET A 303 -17.51 -11.38 -6.96
C MET A 303 -18.74 -10.47 -6.98
N TYR A 304 -19.79 -10.87 -7.70
CA TYR A 304 -21.06 -10.15 -7.71
C TYR A 304 -21.63 -10.02 -6.29
N GLU A 305 -21.71 -11.11 -5.53
CA GLU A 305 -22.26 -11.07 -4.17
C GLU A 305 -21.40 -10.21 -3.22
N ILE A 306 -20.07 -10.26 -3.30
CA ILE A 306 -19.19 -9.37 -2.53
C ILE A 306 -19.50 -7.90 -2.84
N ILE A 307 -19.49 -7.54 -4.13
CA ILE A 307 -19.68 -6.16 -4.58
C ILE A 307 -21.10 -5.66 -4.28
N LYS A 308 -22.10 -6.54 -4.36
CA LYS A 308 -23.48 -6.23 -3.97
C LYS A 308 -23.59 -5.78 -2.51
N GLY A 309 -22.81 -6.37 -1.61
CA GLY A 309 -22.70 -5.94 -0.21
C GLY A 309 -22.09 -4.55 -0.03
N LEU A 310 -21.40 -4.04 -1.06
CA LEU A 310 -20.75 -2.73 -1.05
C LEU A 310 -21.60 -1.61 -1.66
N TYR A 311 -22.62 -1.90 -2.48
CA TYR A 311 -23.36 -0.89 -3.25
C TYR A 311 -24.02 0.22 -2.42
N LYS A 312 -24.30 -0.03 -1.13
CA LYS A 312 -24.84 1.01 -0.25
C LYS A 312 -23.80 2.07 0.15
N HIS A 313 -22.51 1.75 0.06
CA HIS A 313 -21.41 2.62 0.45
C HIS A 313 -20.98 3.48 -0.73
N LYS A 314 -21.61 4.66 -0.87
CA LYS A 314 -21.41 5.60 -1.98
C LYS A 314 -20.59 6.85 -1.59
N THR A 315 -20.10 6.91 -0.37
CA THR A 315 -19.36 8.05 0.18
C THR A 315 -17.88 7.74 0.44
N LEU A 316 -17.34 6.69 -0.17
CA LEU A 316 -15.94 6.32 0.04
C LEU A 316 -15.00 7.41 -0.48
N THR A 317 -14.00 7.71 0.33
CA THR A 317 -12.88 8.58 -0.03
C THR A 317 -11.61 7.78 -0.31
N LYS A 318 -11.48 6.59 0.27
CA LYS A 318 -10.38 5.65 0.02
C LYS A 318 -10.92 4.24 -0.19
N LEU A 319 -10.56 3.65 -1.31
CA LEU A 319 -10.92 2.28 -1.66
C LEU A 319 -9.68 1.48 -2.01
N LYS A 320 -9.53 0.32 -1.39
CA LYS A 320 -8.46 -0.64 -1.65
C LYS A 320 -9.02 -2.03 -1.83
N LEU A 321 -9.10 -2.48 -3.07
CA LEU A 321 -9.54 -3.84 -3.42
C LEU A 321 -8.32 -4.65 -3.86
N LYS A 322 -8.09 -5.77 -3.20
CA LYS A 322 -6.97 -6.67 -3.47
C LYS A 322 -7.49 -8.07 -3.71
N PHE A 323 -7.79 -8.34 -4.96
CA PHE A 323 -8.14 -9.64 -5.50
C PHE A 323 -6.95 -10.12 -6.30
N LYS A 324 -6.28 -11.16 -5.83
CA LYS A 324 -5.13 -11.73 -6.54
C LYS A 324 -5.33 -13.22 -6.63
N LEU A 325 -5.02 -13.81 -7.79
CA LEU A 325 -5.17 -15.25 -8.03
C LEU A 325 -6.63 -15.71 -7.88
N ASN A 326 -7.58 -14.99 -8.48
CA ASN A 326 -8.97 -15.41 -8.63
C ASN A 326 -9.32 -15.61 -10.12
N VAL A 327 -10.57 -15.96 -10.43
CA VAL A 327 -11.00 -16.25 -11.82
C VAL A 327 -12.39 -15.65 -12.10
N PHE A 328 -12.63 -14.42 -11.60
CA PHE A 328 -13.91 -13.74 -11.81
C PHE A 328 -14.06 -13.13 -13.20
N LYS A 329 -12.96 -13.10 -13.99
CA LYS A 329 -12.93 -12.72 -15.41
C LYS A 329 -13.43 -11.28 -15.66
N SER A 330 -13.76 -10.96 -16.91
CA SER A 330 -14.28 -9.65 -17.30
C SER A 330 -15.57 -9.24 -16.56
N ALA A 331 -16.49 -10.19 -16.32
CA ALA A 331 -17.75 -9.91 -15.62
C ALA A 331 -17.54 -9.43 -14.17
N GLY A 332 -16.63 -10.06 -13.41
CA GLY A 332 -16.33 -9.58 -12.06
C GLY A 332 -15.66 -8.20 -12.05
N ALA A 333 -14.79 -7.91 -13.02
CA ALA A 333 -14.21 -6.58 -13.19
C ALA A 333 -15.28 -5.52 -13.50
N GLN A 334 -16.29 -5.86 -14.30
CA GLN A 334 -17.45 -4.99 -14.58
C GLN A 334 -18.25 -4.67 -13.32
N TYR A 335 -18.45 -5.63 -12.41
CA TYR A 335 -19.09 -5.36 -11.13
C TYR A 335 -18.28 -4.40 -10.26
N ILE A 336 -16.96 -4.62 -10.16
CA ILE A 336 -16.03 -3.72 -9.46
C ILE A 336 -16.12 -2.30 -10.06
N ALA A 337 -16.05 -2.18 -11.39
CA ALA A 337 -16.17 -0.91 -12.10
C ALA A 337 -17.50 -0.19 -11.80
N LYS A 338 -18.62 -0.92 -11.85
CA LYS A 338 -19.96 -0.36 -11.55
C LYS A 338 -20.04 0.19 -10.13
N PHE A 339 -19.40 -0.47 -9.15
CA PHE A 339 -19.33 0.03 -7.79
C PHE A 339 -18.44 1.28 -7.66
N ILE A 340 -17.27 1.29 -8.30
CA ILE A 340 -16.37 2.45 -8.31
C ILE A 340 -17.07 3.68 -8.91
N LYS A 341 -17.82 3.51 -10.02
CA LYS A 341 -18.60 4.59 -10.67
C LYS A 341 -19.59 5.30 -9.72
N GLN A 342 -20.03 4.63 -8.65
CA GLN A 342 -20.94 5.22 -7.65
C GLN A 342 -20.20 6.06 -6.59
N ASN A 343 -18.89 5.89 -6.45
CA ASN A 343 -18.06 6.53 -5.41
C ASN A 343 -17.23 7.69 -6.00
N LYS A 344 -17.91 8.74 -6.46
CA LYS A 344 -17.28 9.92 -7.11
C LYS A 344 -16.40 10.77 -6.18
N ASN A 345 -16.47 10.54 -4.87
CA ASN A 345 -15.67 11.22 -3.85
C ASN A 345 -14.33 10.54 -3.57
N LEU A 346 -13.97 9.51 -4.34
CA LEU A 346 -12.69 8.83 -4.18
C LEU A 346 -11.52 9.78 -4.42
N VAL A 347 -10.66 9.86 -3.41
CA VAL A 347 -9.37 10.55 -3.44
C VAL A 347 -8.24 9.54 -3.62
N LYS A 348 -8.40 8.32 -3.08
CA LYS A 348 -7.43 7.23 -3.22
C LYS A 348 -8.10 5.95 -3.73
N LEU A 349 -7.58 5.41 -4.82
CA LEU A 349 -8.02 4.14 -5.39
C LEU A 349 -6.83 3.20 -5.56
N HIS A 350 -6.91 2.03 -4.93
CA HIS A 350 -5.94 0.95 -5.07
C HIS A 350 -6.67 -0.31 -5.54
N LEU A 351 -6.42 -0.72 -6.76
CA LEU A 351 -6.96 -1.94 -7.34
C LEU A 351 -5.79 -2.88 -7.65
N ASN A 352 -5.77 -4.03 -6.99
CA ASN A 352 -4.96 -5.16 -7.39
C ASN A 352 -5.91 -6.23 -7.88
N LEU A 353 -5.87 -6.49 -9.18
CA LEU A 353 -6.64 -7.52 -9.89
C LEU A 353 -5.67 -8.45 -10.65
N ASN A 354 -4.51 -8.77 -10.05
CA ASN A 354 -3.47 -9.55 -10.71
C ASN A 354 -3.95 -11.00 -10.92
N LEU A 355 -3.70 -11.54 -12.12
CA LEU A 355 -3.99 -12.93 -12.47
C LEU A 355 -5.50 -13.29 -12.37
N ASP A 356 -6.39 -12.38 -12.78
CA ASP A 356 -7.85 -12.55 -12.64
C ASP A 356 -8.59 -12.73 -14.00
N ASP A 357 -7.86 -12.78 -15.12
CA ASP A 357 -8.38 -12.93 -16.50
C ASP A 357 -9.44 -11.86 -16.85
N ILE A 358 -9.18 -10.60 -16.48
CA ILE A 358 -10.17 -9.51 -16.67
C ILE A 358 -10.44 -9.16 -18.14
N LYS A 359 -9.50 -9.50 -19.04
CA LYS A 359 -9.56 -9.21 -20.49
C LYS A 359 -9.79 -7.73 -20.81
N GLN A 360 -9.97 -7.43 -22.10
CA GLN A 360 -10.24 -6.09 -22.62
C GLN A 360 -11.48 -5.47 -21.99
N GLU A 361 -12.61 -6.18 -21.95
CA GLU A 361 -13.89 -5.61 -21.54
C GLU A 361 -13.91 -5.24 -20.05
N GLY A 362 -13.20 -6.03 -19.23
CA GLY A 362 -12.97 -5.72 -17.83
C GLY A 362 -12.10 -4.48 -17.66
N ALA A 363 -10.98 -4.39 -18.40
CA ALA A 363 -10.09 -3.23 -18.38
C ALA A 363 -10.80 -1.94 -18.83
N SER A 364 -11.55 -1.97 -19.92
CA SER A 364 -12.35 -0.84 -20.42
C SER A 364 -13.39 -0.38 -19.39
N SER A 365 -14.06 -1.33 -18.72
CA SER A 365 -15.03 -0.99 -17.67
C SER A 365 -14.37 -0.30 -16.48
N ILE A 366 -13.18 -0.77 -16.08
CA ILE A 366 -12.39 -0.15 -15.01
C ILE A 366 -11.89 1.24 -15.43
N ALA A 367 -11.47 1.42 -16.69
CA ALA A 367 -11.06 2.71 -17.24
C ALA A 367 -12.20 3.73 -17.15
N ASP A 368 -13.40 3.37 -17.63
CA ASP A 368 -14.57 4.24 -17.49
C ASP A 368 -14.85 4.59 -16.03
N ALA A 369 -14.66 3.64 -15.11
CA ALA A 369 -14.92 3.86 -13.69
C ALA A 369 -13.92 4.84 -13.08
N ILE A 370 -12.65 4.70 -13.43
CA ILE A 370 -11.59 5.65 -13.05
C ILE A 370 -11.93 7.03 -13.58
N GLU A 371 -12.33 7.16 -14.85
CA GLU A 371 -12.72 8.45 -15.45
C GLU A 371 -13.83 9.15 -14.67
N THR A 372 -14.76 8.44 -14.03
CA THR A 372 -15.78 9.10 -13.20
C THR A 372 -15.26 9.64 -11.85
N CYS A 373 -14.08 9.24 -11.40
CA CYS A 373 -13.51 9.57 -10.10
C CYS A 373 -12.57 10.78 -10.15
N GLN A 374 -13.10 11.95 -10.51
CA GLN A 374 -12.34 13.18 -10.80
C GLN A 374 -11.52 13.76 -9.62
N ASN A 375 -11.69 13.26 -8.41
CA ASN A 375 -11.00 13.73 -7.20
C ASN A 375 -9.75 12.91 -6.84
N LEU A 376 -9.38 11.92 -7.65
CA LEU A 376 -8.23 11.07 -7.39
C LEU A 376 -6.92 11.88 -7.35
N ASN A 377 -6.19 11.77 -6.23
CA ASN A 377 -4.80 12.20 -6.13
C ASN A 377 -3.83 11.02 -5.96
N ASN A 378 -4.36 9.83 -5.65
CA ASN A 378 -3.59 8.59 -5.53
C ASN A 378 -4.29 7.45 -6.28
N LEU A 379 -3.61 6.94 -7.30
CA LEU A 379 -4.10 5.84 -8.12
C LEU A 379 -3.04 4.73 -8.16
N ALA A 380 -3.43 3.52 -7.74
CA ALA A 380 -2.57 2.34 -7.81
C ALA A 380 -3.31 1.19 -8.49
N LEU A 381 -2.80 0.77 -9.64
CA LEU A 381 -3.39 -0.26 -10.50
C LEU A 381 -2.37 -1.40 -10.67
N TYR A 382 -2.75 -2.60 -10.26
CA TYR A 382 -1.96 -3.80 -10.48
C TYR A 382 -2.79 -4.77 -11.33
N PHE A 383 -2.34 -4.99 -12.56
CA PHE A 383 -3.02 -5.79 -13.57
C PHE A 383 -2.10 -6.83 -14.23
N GLN A 384 -1.16 -7.38 -13.47
CA GLN A 384 -0.21 -8.39 -13.96
C GLN A 384 -0.93 -9.61 -14.56
N ARG A 385 -0.43 -10.09 -15.71
CA ARG A 385 -0.86 -11.35 -16.35
C ARG A 385 -2.39 -11.47 -16.51
N ASN A 386 -3.01 -10.44 -17.07
CA ASN A 386 -4.46 -10.40 -17.30
C ASN A 386 -4.85 -10.57 -18.78
N TYR A 387 -3.88 -10.74 -19.68
CA TYR A 387 -4.09 -11.00 -21.12
C TYR A 387 -5.07 -10.04 -21.78
N TYR A 388 -5.05 -8.76 -21.41
CA TYR A 388 -5.76 -7.73 -22.20
C TYR A 388 -4.99 -7.48 -23.50
N ASP A 389 -5.73 -7.09 -24.53
CA ASP A 389 -5.18 -6.57 -25.76
C ASP A 389 -4.78 -5.09 -25.60
N ALA A 390 -4.25 -4.52 -26.68
CA ALA A 390 -3.87 -3.12 -26.79
C ALA A 390 -4.95 -2.13 -26.30
N GLU A 391 -6.22 -2.39 -26.64
CA GLU A 391 -7.33 -1.47 -26.39
C GLU A 391 -7.62 -1.32 -24.89
N GLY A 392 -7.50 -2.41 -24.12
CA GLY A 392 -7.68 -2.36 -22.67
C GLY A 392 -6.70 -1.43 -21.97
N ILE A 393 -5.41 -1.45 -22.36
CA ILE A 393 -4.39 -0.55 -21.81
C ILE A 393 -4.62 0.88 -22.29
N GLU A 394 -4.94 1.06 -23.57
CA GLU A 394 -5.22 2.38 -24.14
C GLU A 394 -6.35 3.08 -23.37
N ASN A 395 -7.43 2.38 -23.05
CA ASN A 395 -8.54 2.95 -22.29
C ASN A 395 -8.09 3.37 -20.88
N ILE A 396 -7.28 2.55 -20.18
CA ILE A 396 -6.72 2.93 -18.87
C ILE A 396 -5.80 4.17 -19.00
N ALA A 397 -4.96 4.24 -20.03
CA ALA A 397 -4.10 5.39 -20.29
C ALA A 397 -4.92 6.66 -20.54
N ARG A 398 -5.97 6.59 -21.36
CA ARG A 398 -6.91 7.72 -21.59
C ARG A 398 -7.60 8.16 -20.31
N ALA A 399 -7.98 7.23 -19.44
CA ALA A 399 -8.55 7.56 -18.13
C ALA A 399 -7.52 8.28 -17.24
N ILE A 400 -6.27 7.80 -17.17
CA ILE A 400 -5.18 8.43 -16.41
C ILE A 400 -4.89 9.85 -16.91
N GLU A 401 -4.92 10.08 -18.22
CA GLU A 401 -4.71 11.41 -18.82
C GLU A 401 -5.69 12.46 -18.26
N LYS A 402 -6.93 12.08 -17.92
CA LYS A 402 -7.94 13.00 -17.38
C LYS A 402 -7.66 13.45 -15.95
N HIS A 403 -6.78 12.78 -15.21
CA HIS A 403 -6.59 13.00 -13.78
C HIS A 403 -5.39 13.88 -13.44
N GLN A 404 -5.40 15.13 -13.91
CA GLN A 404 -4.28 16.08 -13.74
C GLN A 404 -3.94 16.43 -12.27
N LYS A 405 -4.77 16.02 -11.30
CA LYS A 405 -4.53 16.18 -9.85
C LYS A 405 -3.76 15.01 -9.21
N LEU A 406 -3.38 13.98 -9.99
CA LEU A 406 -2.60 12.86 -9.47
C LEU A 406 -1.25 13.33 -8.92
N GLU A 407 -1.01 12.99 -7.66
CA GLU A 407 0.27 13.15 -6.97
C GLU A 407 1.02 11.81 -6.94
N ILE A 408 0.29 10.71 -6.80
CA ILE A 408 0.85 9.35 -6.70
C ILE A 408 0.20 8.46 -7.75
N LEU A 409 1.01 7.90 -8.64
CA LEU A 409 0.57 6.92 -9.63
C LEU A 409 1.43 5.66 -9.57
N LYS A 410 0.77 4.52 -9.42
CA LYS A 410 1.41 3.20 -9.47
C LYS A 410 0.71 2.34 -10.51
N ILE A 411 1.47 1.80 -11.45
CA ILE A 411 0.95 0.92 -12.51
C ILE A 411 1.86 -0.29 -12.60
N ASP A 412 1.27 -1.47 -12.44
CA ASP A 412 1.95 -2.73 -12.60
C ASP A 412 1.28 -3.55 -13.69
N TYR A 413 1.94 -3.57 -14.85
CA TYR A 413 1.53 -4.29 -16.04
C TYR A 413 2.43 -5.48 -16.36
N GLN A 414 3.25 -5.93 -15.40
CA GLN A 414 4.19 -7.03 -15.60
C GLN A 414 3.57 -8.21 -16.35
N SER A 415 4.30 -8.71 -17.35
CA SER A 415 3.94 -9.85 -18.18
C SER A 415 2.60 -9.68 -18.91
N ASN A 416 2.33 -8.47 -19.39
CA ASN A 416 1.29 -8.22 -20.38
C ASN A 416 1.92 -7.70 -21.67
N TYR A 417 1.30 -7.98 -22.80
CA TYR A 417 1.82 -7.60 -24.10
C TYR A 417 1.52 -6.12 -24.35
N MET A 418 2.55 -5.27 -24.33
CA MET A 418 2.41 -3.83 -24.56
C MET A 418 3.02 -3.44 -25.92
N GLU A 419 4.23 -3.90 -26.22
CA GLU A 419 5.02 -3.37 -27.36
C GLU A 419 5.22 -1.84 -27.27
N ASP A 420 5.89 -1.27 -28.26
CA ASP A 420 6.26 0.14 -28.26
C ASP A 420 5.08 1.08 -28.55
N GLU A 421 4.13 0.66 -29.37
CA GLU A 421 2.92 1.45 -29.70
C GLU A 421 2.06 1.72 -28.45
N ILE A 422 1.80 0.70 -27.64
CA ILE A 422 1.01 0.89 -26.42
C ILE A 422 1.83 1.58 -25.33
N THR A 423 3.14 1.33 -25.29
CA THR A 423 4.07 2.08 -24.44
C THR A 423 4.06 3.58 -24.77
N GLN A 424 3.93 3.95 -26.05
CA GLN A 424 3.77 5.34 -26.47
C GLN A 424 2.50 5.96 -25.88
N ILE A 425 1.38 5.27 -25.98
CA ILE A 425 0.08 5.74 -25.51
C ILE A 425 0.11 6.01 -24.01
N ILE A 426 0.58 5.05 -23.21
CA ILE A 426 0.67 5.24 -21.76
C ILE A 426 1.68 6.33 -21.39
N SER A 427 2.82 6.41 -22.09
CA SER A 427 3.83 7.45 -21.85
C SER A 427 3.29 8.85 -22.15
N ASN A 428 2.51 9.01 -23.22
CA ASN A 428 1.86 10.27 -23.56
C ASN A 428 0.84 10.70 -22.48
N ALA A 429 0.06 9.75 -21.96
CA ALA A 429 -0.86 10.02 -20.85
C ALA A 429 -0.11 10.40 -19.56
N LEU A 430 0.96 9.67 -19.23
CA LEU A 430 1.82 9.96 -18.07
C LEU A 430 2.40 11.37 -18.15
N GLY A 431 2.94 11.77 -19.31
CA GLY A 431 3.56 13.09 -19.51
C GLY A 431 2.60 14.29 -19.33
N LYS A 432 1.29 14.06 -19.30
CA LYS A 432 0.27 15.10 -19.02
C LYS A 432 0.04 15.31 -17.52
N ASN A 433 0.44 14.36 -16.66
CA ASN A 433 0.22 14.38 -15.22
C ASN A 433 1.36 15.10 -14.46
N LYS A 434 1.50 16.40 -14.69
CA LYS A 434 2.63 17.21 -14.18
C LYS A 434 2.70 17.38 -12.66
N ASN A 435 1.64 17.00 -11.93
CA ASN A 435 1.57 17.08 -10.46
C ASN A 435 2.13 15.84 -9.76
N LEU A 436 2.55 14.81 -10.50
CA LEU A 436 3.12 13.60 -9.93
C LEU A 436 4.38 13.89 -9.11
N THR A 437 4.35 13.44 -7.87
CA THR A 437 5.48 13.44 -6.92
C THR A 437 6.01 12.02 -6.70
N GLU A 438 5.17 10.99 -6.87
CA GLU A 438 5.59 9.57 -6.86
C GLU A 438 5.05 8.84 -8.09
N LEU A 439 5.96 8.19 -8.82
CA LEU A 439 5.66 7.35 -9.97
C LEU A 439 6.31 5.97 -9.78
N ASP A 440 5.50 4.92 -9.85
CA ASP A 440 5.91 3.53 -9.69
C ASP A 440 5.38 2.71 -10.87
N LEU A 441 6.25 2.42 -11.84
CA LEU A 441 5.92 1.68 -13.06
C LEU A 441 6.65 0.34 -13.08
N ASN A 442 5.89 -0.74 -13.18
CA ASN A 442 6.42 -2.08 -13.42
C ASN A 442 5.92 -2.58 -14.77
N PHE A 443 6.78 -2.49 -15.78
CA PHE A 443 6.57 -2.97 -17.14
C PHE A 443 7.56 -4.11 -17.46
N ASP A 444 7.83 -4.97 -16.48
CA ASP A 444 8.66 -6.16 -16.69
C ASP A 444 8.01 -7.13 -17.68
N SER A 445 8.79 -7.74 -18.58
CA SER A 445 8.32 -8.71 -19.58
C SER A 445 7.14 -8.21 -20.43
N CYS A 446 7.22 -6.98 -20.95
CA CYS A 446 6.15 -6.35 -21.72
C CYS A 446 6.46 -6.20 -23.22
N SER A 447 7.55 -6.82 -23.71
CA SER A 447 8.04 -6.75 -25.10
C SER A 447 8.33 -5.31 -25.54
N ILE A 448 8.95 -4.52 -24.66
CA ILE A 448 9.32 -3.13 -24.94
C ILE A 448 10.71 -3.10 -25.58
N GLU A 449 10.88 -2.40 -26.70
CA GLU A 449 12.17 -2.20 -27.36
C GLU A 449 12.73 -0.78 -27.06
N ASP A 450 13.80 -0.40 -27.76
CA ASP A 450 14.43 0.91 -27.59
C ASP A 450 13.47 2.09 -27.86
N GLU A 451 12.52 1.96 -28.79
CA GLU A 451 11.59 3.04 -29.12
C GLU A 451 10.56 3.25 -27.99
N GLY A 452 10.05 2.18 -27.39
CA GLY A 452 9.22 2.24 -26.19
C GLY A 452 9.95 2.88 -25.01
N ALA A 453 11.24 2.56 -24.83
CA ALA A 453 12.09 3.23 -23.84
C ALA A 453 12.24 4.74 -24.11
N PHE A 454 12.25 5.17 -25.38
CA PHE A 454 12.29 6.59 -25.74
C PHE A 454 11.01 7.31 -25.33
N TYR A 455 9.84 6.70 -25.56
CA TYR A 455 8.57 7.27 -25.11
C TYR A 455 8.50 7.41 -23.59
N ILE A 456 8.97 6.41 -22.85
CA ILE A 456 9.06 6.48 -21.39
C ILE A 456 9.97 7.64 -20.96
N GLY A 457 11.16 7.77 -21.57
CA GLY A 457 12.07 8.88 -21.33
C GLY A 457 11.42 10.25 -21.55
N ASP A 458 10.78 10.45 -22.71
CA ASP A 458 10.09 11.69 -23.05
C ASP A 458 8.94 12.04 -22.10
N ALA A 459 8.26 11.04 -21.56
CA ALA A 459 7.25 11.24 -20.51
C ALA A 459 7.88 11.70 -19.19
N LEU A 460 8.95 11.03 -18.75
CA LEU A 460 9.65 11.34 -17.50
C LEU A 460 10.25 12.75 -17.51
N ALA A 461 10.79 13.21 -18.65
CA ALA A 461 11.29 14.57 -18.83
C ALA A 461 10.24 15.66 -18.53
N LYS A 462 8.94 15.33 -18.70
CA LYS A 462 7.83 16.27 -18.44
C LYS A 462 7.42 16.30 -16.96
N LEU A 463 7.81 15.32 -16.15
CA LEU A 463 7.41 15.14 -14.75
C LEU A 463 8.35 15.84 -13.77
N LEU A 464 8.46 17.16 -13.89
CA LEU A 464 9.44 17.97 -13.14
C LEU A 464 9.20 18.04 -11.62
N ASN A 465 8.01 17.61 -11.14
CA ASN A 465 7.67 17.55 -9.72
C ASN A 465 8.02 16.22 -9.05
N LEU A 466 8.53 15.25 -9.82
CA LEU A 466 8.78 13.91 -9.34
C LEU A 466 9.87 13.88 -8.25
N GLN A 467 9.53 13.27 -7.11
CA GLN A 467 10.41 13.06 -5.96
C GLN A 467 10.81 11.59 -5.82
N ILE A 468 9.90 10.69 -6.16
CA ILE A 468 10.11 9.24 -6.09
C ILE A 468 9.84 8.64 -7.47
N LEU A 469 10.84 8.00 -8.05
CA LEU A 469 10.70 7.24 -9.29
C LEU A 469 11.12 5.79 -9.06
N LYS A 470 10.18 4.88 -9.28
CA LYS A 470 10.43 3.44 -9.39
C LYS A 470 10.02 3.01 -10.79
N LEU A 471 10.97 2.51 -11.56
CA LEU A 471 10.77 2.06 -12.92
C LEU A 471 11.44 0.69 -13.08
N SER A 472 10.63 -0.35 -13.31
CA SER A 472 11.10 -1.67 -13.66
C SER A 472 10.71 -1.99 -15.10
N LEU A 473 11.72 -2.33 -15.89
CA LEU A 473 11.66 -2.65 -17.31
C LEU A 473 12.44 -3.96 -17.58
N ARG A 474 12.49 -4.86 -16.60
CA ARG A 474 13.26 -6.11 -16.69
C ARG A 474 12.69 -7.03 -17.77
N ASN A 475 13.56 -7.82 -18.41
CA ASN A 475 13.15 -8.83 -19.39
C ASN A 475 12.34 -8.23 -20.56
N ASN A 476 12.80 -7.09 -21.05
CA ASN A 476 12.33 -6.45 -22.28
C ASN A 476 13.46 -6.48 -23.34
N GLU A 477 13.23 -5.91 -24.50
CA GLU A 477 14.17 -5.87 -25.64
C GLU A 477 14.88 -4.51 -25.74
N ILE A 478 15.03 -3.82 -24.61
CA ILE A 478 15.69 -2.52 -24.52
C ILE A 478 17.21 -2.71 -24.60
N GLY A 479 17.83 -2.01 -25.54
CA GLY A 479 19.26 -1.92 -25.75
C GLY A 479 19.92 -0.76 -25.01
N VAL A 480 21.19 -0.52 -25.36
CA VAL A 480 21.99 0.57 -24.74
C VAL A 480 21.38 1.95 -25.05
N LYS A 481 20.83 2.15 -26.26
CA LYS A 481 20.32 3.47 -26.66
C LYS A 481 19.06 3.83 -25.88
N GLY A 482 18.11 2.90 -25.74
CA GLY A 482 16.91 3.08 -24.92
C GLY A 482 17.25 3.40 -23.48
N ALA A 483 18.17 2.63 -22.89
CA ALA A 483 18.66 2.88 -21.53
C ALA A 483 19.30 4.28 -21.38
N GLN A 484 20.14 4.69 -22.33
CA GLN A 484 20.78 6.02 -22.32
C GLN A 484 19.76 7.16 -22.48
N LYS A 485 18.73 6.97 -23.31
CA LYS A 485 17.66 7.96 -23.51
C LYS A 485 16.90 8.22 -22.21
N ILE A 486 16.46 7.16 -21.51
CA ILE A 486 15.79 7.29 -20.21
C ILE A 486 16.65 8.11 -19.23
N ILE A 487 17.95 7.82 -19.15
CA ILE A 487 18.86 8.54 -18.26
C ILE A 487 18.98 10.01 -18.66
N LYS A 488 19.19 10.29 -19.96
CA LYS A 488 19.35 11.64 -20.49
C LYS A 488 18.11 12.50 -20.19
N ASP A 489 16.92 11.93 -20.36
CA ASP A 489 15.67 12.65 -20.14
C ASP A 489 15.41 12.96 -18.66
N LEU A 490 15.93 12.11 -17.76
CA LEU A 490 15.87 12.31 -16.32
C LEU A 490 16.83 13.39 -15.80
N GLU A 491 17.79 13.88 -16.61
CA GLU A 491 18.75 14.91 -16.17
C GLU A 491 18.09 16.23 -15.75
N ASN A 492 16.86 16.49 -16.21
CA ASN A 492 16.09 17.68 -15.86
C ASN A 492 15.25 17.51 -14.57
N ASN A 493 15.08 16.30 -14.04
CA ASN A 493 14.25 16.02 -12.87
C ASN A 493 15.03 16.26 -11.57
N ARG A 494 15.19 17.54 -11.20
CA ARG A 494 16.01 17.99 -10.06
C ARG A 494 15.41 17.70 -8.68
N LYS A 495 14.15 17.27 -8.60
CA LYS A 495 13.44 17.01 -7.33
C LYS A 495 13.49 15.56 -6.89
N ILE A 496 14.06 14.65 -7.70
CA ILE A 496 14.11 13.22 -7.39
C ILE A 496 15.02 12.98 -6.19
N GLN A 497 14.46 12.40 -5.14
CA GLN A 497 15.13 12.00 -3.89
C GLN A 497 15.31 10.49 -3.81
N ASP A 498 14.36 9.72 -4.34
CA ASP A 498 14.43 8.25 -4.43
C ASP A 498 14.31 7.81 -5.88
N LEU A 499 15.34 7.13 -6.37
CA LEU A 499 15.47 6.68 -7.76
C LEU A 499 15.81 5.20 -7.81
N HIS A 500 14.85 4.41 -8.28
CA HIS A 500 15.02 3.01 -8.61
C HIS A 500 14.69 2.78 -10.09
N ILE A 501 15.69 2.39 -10.87
CA ILE A 501 15.51 1.97 -12.26
C ILE A 501 16.13 0.58 -12.42
N ASN A 502 15.34 -0.35 -12.93
CA ASN A 502 15.77 -1.73 -13.20
C ASN A 502 15.55 -2.10 -14.67
N LEU A 503 16.65 -2.35 -15.37
CA LEU A 503 16.70 -2.81 -16.77
C LEU A 503 17.38 -4.18 -16.86
N SER A 504 17.43 -4.95 -15.76
CA SER A 504 18.07 -6.27 -15.74
C SER A 504 17.43 -7.21 -16.76
N ASP A 505 18.20 -8.21 -17.22
CA ASP A 505 17.69 -9.29 -18.06
C ASP A 505 17.06 -8.83 -19.40
N SER A 506 17.34 -7.61 -19.89
CA SER A 506 17.04 -7.30 -21.29
C SER A 506 18.05 -7.98 -22.20
N GLU A 507 17.57 -8.69 -23.23
CA GLU A 507 18.42 -9.59 -24.02
C GLU A 507 19.63 -8.86 -24.63
N GLU A 508 19.44 -7.61 -25.06
CA GLU A 508 20.50 -6.78 -25.63
C GLU A 508 21.49 -6.21 -24.59
N ILE A 509 21.04 -5.87 -23.37
CA ILE A 509 21.92 -5.36 -22.30
C ILE A 509 22.66 -6.51 -21.62
N CYS A 510 22.17 -7.76 -21.70
CA CYS A 510 22.82 -8.92 -21.09
C CYS A 510 24.19 -9.28 -21.68
N GLN A 511 24.53 -8.77 -22.87
CA GLN A 511 25.88 -8.86 -23.40
C GLN A 511 26.87 -8.11 -22.48
N LEU A 512 27.94 -8.76 -22.01
CA LEU A 512 28.85 -8.25 -20.96
C LEU A 512 29.35 -6.81 -21.19
N GLY A 513 29.64 -6.43 -22.44
CA GLY A 513 30.05 -5.07 -22.80
C GLY A 513 28.95 -4.02 -22.59
N ASN A 514 27.72 -4.33 -23.03
CA ASN A 514 26.56 -3.45 -22.91
C ASN A 514 26.12 -3.31 -21.45
N ARG A 515 26.16 -4.39 -20.67
CA ARG A 515 25.83 -4.38 -19.25
C ARG A 515 26.69 -3.41 -18.45
N ASN A 516 28.00 -3.42 -18.71
CA ASN A 516 28.95 -2.53 -18.03
C ASN A 516 28.73 -1.07 -18.44
N LEU A 517 28.50 -0.81 -19.73
CA LEU A 517 28.22 0.54 -20.23
C LEU A 517 26.97 1.13 -19.58
N VAL A 518 25.85 0.41 -19.61
CA VAL A 518 24.58 0.84 -18.99
C VAL A 518 24.77 1.05 -17.48
N ARG A 519 25.39 0.09 -16.78
CA ARG A 519 25.67 0.20 -15.34
C ARG A 519 26.51 1.44 -15.01
N ASN A 520 27.54 1.73 -15.81
CA ASN A 520 28.40 2.90 -15.61
C ASN A 520 27.62 4.19 -15.83
N THR A 521 26.83 4.30 -16.89
CA THR A 521 25.97 5.47 -17.14
C THR A 521 24.97 5.70 -16.00
N PHE A 522 24.33 4.65 -15.49
CA PHE A 522 23.43 4.76 -14.33
C PHE A 522 24.16 5.20 -13.05
N ASN A 523 25.37 4.68 -12.80
CA ASN A 523 26.16 5.06 -11.64
C ASN A 523 26.61 6.53 -11.70
N GLU A 524 27.05 6.98 -12.88
CA GLU A 524 27.41 8.38 -13.10
C GLU A 524 26.22 9.31 -12.91
N PHE A 525 25.05 8.95 -13.46
CA PHE A 525 23.82 9.70 -13.25
C PHE A 525 23.43 9.77 -11.76
N LYS A 526 23.43 8.63 -11.05
CA LYS A 526 23.16 8.60 -9.60
C LYS A 526 24.15 9.45 -8.81
N LYS A 527 25.42 9.50 -9.22
CA LYS A 527 26.43 10.37 -8.61
C LYS A 527 26.11 11.86 -8.84
N LYS A 528 25.78 12.25 -10.08
CA LYS A 528 25.34 13.62 -10.41
C LYS A 528 24.11 14.03 -9.60
N LEU A 529 23.11 13.16 -9.51
CA LEU A 529 21.89 13.40 -8.74
C LEU A 529 22.18 13.61 -7.25
N LYS A 530 23.04 12.76 -6.65
CA LYS A 530 23.48 12.93 -5.25
C LYS A 530 24.22 14.24 -5.01
N GLN A 531 25.11 14.63 -5.94
CA GLN A 531 25.82 15.91 -5.84
C GLN A 531 24.86 17.10 -5.92
N GLN A 532 23.85 17.05 -6.78
CA GLN A 532 22.83 18.09 -6.89
C GLN A 532 22.00 18.22 -5.60
N LEU A 533 21.60 17.09 -5.01
CA LEU A 533 20.84 17.09 -3.74
C LEU A 533 21.66 17.64 -2.57
N GLN A 534 22.98 17.40 -2.53
CA GLN A 534 23.88 17.95 -1.52
C GLN A 534 24.11 19.46 -1.64
N LEU A 535 23.93 20.05 -2.83
CA LEU A 535 24.04 21.50 -3.05
C LEU A 535 22.76 22.27 -2.68
N LEU A 536 21.66 21.56 -2.39
CA LEU A 536 20.35 22.12 -2.02
C LEU A 536 20.08 22.08 -0.50
N LEU A 537 20.98 21.48 0.28
CA LEU A 537 21.02 21.47 1.75
C LEU A 537 22.12 22.43 2.23
#